data_AF-A0A1B1AD83-F1
#
_entry.id   AF-A0A1B1AD83-F1
#
_cell.length_a   1.000
_cell.length_b   1.000
_cell.length_c   1.000
_cell.angle_alpha   90.00
_cell.angle_beta   90.00
_cell.angle_gamma   90.00
#
_symmetry.space_group_name_H-M   'P 1'
#
loop_
_entity.id
_entity.type
_entity.pdbx_description
1 polymer ?
#
loop_
_entity_poly.entity_id
_entity_poly.type
_entity_poly.pdbx_seq_one_letter_code
_entity_poly.pdbx_strand_id
1 'polypeptide(L)'
;MIYTRRAALFVLAAACFACAGHDQHADPIVGVWRDVRSHHIYEFSRGGLGRFELFVPPDADPMLRAVLTPEVSWRRVHGDYEIALRTPGLDGGFIVQRGIARLDGVRLVSDIEQREGPLILERAH
;
A
#
# COMPACT_ATOMS: atom_id res chain seq x y z
N MET A 1 43.14 -41.31 2.87
CA MET A 1 42.18 -40.72 1.90
C MET A 1 40.91 -40.29 2.63
N ILE A 2 40.87 -39.10 3.26
CA ILE A 2 39.67 -38.61 3.99
C ILE A 2 39.64 -37.07 3.94
N TYR A 3 39.60 -36.43 2.75
CA TYR A 3 39.50 -34.96 2.70
C TYR A 3 38.60 -34.38 1.59
N THR A 4 37.77 -35.19 0.92
CA THR A 4 36.88 -34.71 -0.14
C THR A 4 35.40 -34.64 0.24
N ARG A 5 34.98 -35.18 1.40
CA ARG A 5 33.55 -35.26 1.79
C ARG A 5 32.95 -33.98 2.38
N ARG A 6 33.75 -32.99 2.79
CA ARG A 6 33.26 -31.77 3.45
C ARG A 6 32.92 -30.62 2.51
N ALA A 7 33.46 -30.62 1.28
CA ALA A 7 33.21 -29.53 0.33
C ALA A 7 31.80 -29.59 -0.30
N ALA A 8 31.22 -30.78 -0.43
CA ALA A 8 29.91 -30.96 -1.08
C ALA A 8 28.73 -30.38 -0.29
N LEU A 9 28.86 -30.25 1.04
CA LEU A 9 27.78 -29.73 1.89
C LEU A 9 27.64 -28.20 1.83
N PHE A 10 28.69 -27.48 1.46
CA PHE A 10 28.63 -26.01 1.36
C PHE A 10 28.07 -25.51 0.02
N VAL A 11 28.24 -26.28 -1.06
CA VAL A 11 27.74 -25.90 -2.40
C VAL A 11 26.22 -26.06 -2.50
N LEU A 12 25.63 -27.03 -1.79
CA LEU A 12 24.18 -27.24 -1.82
C LEU A 12 23.40 -26.15 -1.06
N ALA A 13 23.99 -25.57 -0.01
CA ALA A 13 23.35 -24.50 0.76
C ALA A 13 23.24 -23.20 -0.06
N ALA A 14 24.27 -22.84 -0.83
CA ALA A 14 24.28 -21.63 -1.64
C ALA A 14 23.23 -21.65 -2.78
N ALA A 15 22.92 -22.82 -3.34
CA ALA A 15 21.88 -22.96 -4.36
C ALA A 15 20.46 -22.81 -3.80
N CYS A 16 20.22 -23.18 -2.54
CA CYS A 16 18.91 -23.01 -1.90
C CYS A 16 18.59 -21.55 -1.56
N PHE A 17 19.60 -20.71 -1.29
CA PHE A 17 19.38 -19.28 -1.03
C PHE A 17 19.20 -18.45 -2.30
N ALA A 18 19.62 -18.95 -3.46
CA ALA A 18 19.35 -18.28 -4.74
C ALA A 18 17.85 -18.33 -5.13
N CYS A 19 17.10 -19.30 -4.61
CA CYS A 19 15.67 -19.46 -4.90
C CYS A 19 14.74 -18.90 -3.82
N ALA A 20 15.26 -18.54 -2.64
CA ALA A 20 14.47 -18.04 -1.50
C ALA A 20 14.52 -16.50 -1.33
N GLY A 21 15.21 -15.79 -2.24
CA GLY A 21 15.41 -14.33 -2.16
C GLY A 21 14.59 -13.50 -3.16
N HIS A 22 13.69 -14.10 -3.94
CA HIS A 22 13.11 -13.43 -5.12
C HIS A 22 11.90 -12.53 -4.85
N ASP A 23 11.44 -12.39 -3.59
CA ASP A 23 10.34 -11.49 -3.20
C ASP A 23 10.81 -10.22 -2.45
N GLN A 24 12.11 -9.89 -2.49
CA GLN A 24 12.65 -8.76 -1.73
C GLN A 24 12.54 -7.39 -2.42
N HIS A 25 12.07 -7.33 -3.66
CA HIS A 25 11.64 -6.04 -4.22
C HIS A 25 10.26 -5.70 -3.66
N ALA A 26 10.25 -4.95 -2.56
CA ALA A 26 9.02 -4.34 -2.05
C ALA A 26 8.33 -3.60 -3.20
N ASP A 27 7.08 -3.96 -3.50
CA ASP A 27 6.32 -3.31 -4.57
C ASP A 27 6.39 -1.79 -4.36
N PRO A 28 6.77 -1.00 -5.38
CA PRO A 28 7.06 0.42 -5.19
C PRO A 28 5.84 1.27 -4.84
N ILE A 29 4.63 0.71 -4.75
CA ILE A 29 3.48 1.36 -4.09
C ILE A 29 3.53 1.26 -2.55
N VAL A 30 4.21 0.27 -1.99
CA VAL A 30 4.23 -0.01 -0.54
C VAL A 30 4.94 1.10 0.23
N GLY A 31 4.34 1.56 1.33
CA GLY A 31 4.85 2.59 2.22
C GLY A 31 3.89 3.77 2.36
N VAL A 32 4.41 4.90 2.85
CA VAL A 32 3.62 6.08 3.20
C VAL A 32 3.63 7.09 2.07
N TRP A 33 2.47 7.68 1.83
CA TRP A 33 2.20 8.66 0.80
C TRP A 33 1.35 9.80 1.36
N ARG A 34 1.39 10.94 0.71
CA ARG A 34 0.63 12.13 1.06
C ARG A 34 -0.12 12.63 -0.17
N ASP A 35 -1.41 12.88 -0.02
CA ASP A 35 -2.17 13.60 -1.06
C ASP A 35 -1.63 15.02 -1.20
N VAL A 36 -1.27 15.40 -2.42
CA VAL A 36 -0.67 16.71 -2.74
C VAL A 36 -1.61 17.88 -2.48
N ARG A 37 -2.93 17.65 -2.43
CA ARG A 37 -3.94 18.69 -2.22
C ARG A 37 -4.45 18.71 -0.78
N SER A 38 -5.00 17.58 -0.33
CA SER A 38 -5.62 17.50 1.00
C SER A 38 -4.61 17.29 2.13
N HIS A 39 -3.36 16.97 1.81
CA HIS A 39 -2.32 16.58 2.76
C HIS A 39 -2.64 15.33 3.61
N HIS A 40 -3.71 14.60 3.32
CA HIS A 40 -4.02 13.34 3.97
C HIS A 40 -2.94 12.30 3.70
N ILE A 41 -2.64 11.49 4.71
CA ILE A 41 -1.64 10.42 4.63
C ILE A 41 -2.30 9.10 4.21
N TYR A 42 -1.64 8.37 3.32
CA TYR A 42 -2.05 7.04 2.84
C TYR A 42 -0.89 6.06 3.05
N GLU A 43 -1.15 4.95 3.70
CA GLU A 43 -0.17 3.90 3.98
C GLU A 43 -0.59 2.62 3.26
N PHE A 44 0.19 2.18 2.27
CA PHE A 44 -0.03 0.93 1.55
C PHE A 44 0.88 -0.16 2.12
N SER A 45 0.30 -1.28 2.56
CA SER A 45 1.03 -2.44 3.06
C SER A 45 1.21 -3.51 1.99
N ARG A 46 2.15 -4.44 2.18
CA ARG A 46 2.44 -5.53 1.23
C ARG A 46 1.27 -6.49 0.99
N GLY A 47 0.28 -6.54 1.89
CA GLY A 47 -0.87 -7.44 1.80
C GLY A 47 -2.00 -6.98 0.88
N GLY A 48 -1.80 -5.91 0.11
CA GLY A 48 -2.87 -5.30 -0.70
C GLY A 48 -3.89 -4.49 0.12
N LEU A 49 -3.59 -4.26 1.40
CA LEU A 49 -4.40 -3.45 2.32
C LEU A 49 -3.56 -2.29 2.85
N GLY A 50 -4.20 -1.34 3.50
CA GLY A 50 -3.59 -0.12 3.95
C GLY A 50 -4.56 0.75 4.72
N ARG A 51 -4.04 1.86 5.24
CA ARG A 51 -4.81 2.85 6.01
C ARG A 51 -4.67 4.19 5.32
N PHE A 52 -5.65 5.06 5.48
CA PHE A 52 -5.44 6.47 5.16
C PHE A 52 -6.06 7.33 6.23
N GLU A 53 -5.60 8.57 6.37
CA GLU A 53 -6.14 9.49 7.37
C GLU A 53 -7.43 10.13 6.83
N LEU A 54 -8.52 10.00 7.59
CA LEU A 54 -9.66 10.90 7.45
C LEU A 54 -9.49 12.01 8.47
N PHE A 55 -9.68 13.25 8.04
CA PHE A 55 -9.86 14.36 8.98
C PHE A 55 -11.09 14.07 9.84
N VAL A 56 -10.86 13.67 11.09
CA VAL A 56 -11.91 13.52 12.10
C VAL A 56 -11.81 14.73 13.04
N PRO A 57 -12.87 15.54 13.17
CA PRO A 57 -12.87 16.68 14.08
C PRO A 57 -12.43 16.30 15.51
N PRO A 58 -11.72 17.19 16.23
CA PRO A 58 -11.23 16.94 17.58
C PRO A 58 -12.34 16.58 18.59
N ASP A 59 -13.55 17.07 18.34
CA ASP A 59 -14.79 16.89 19.12
C ASP A 59 -15.63 15.69 18.68
N ALA A 60 -15.24 14.97 17.63
CA ALA A 60 -15.96 13.78 17.20
C ALA A 60 -15.88 12.66 18.25
N ASP A 61 -17.00 11.95 18.43
CA ASP A 61 -17.14 10.83 19.36
C ASP A 61 -15.97 9.82 19.23
N PRO A 62 -15.28 9.46 20.33
CA PRO A 62 -14.24 8.44 20.32
C PRO A 62 -14.67 7.08 19.75
N MET A 63 -15.95 6.71 19.90
CA MET A 63 -16.51 5.53 19.24
C MET A 63 -16.64 5.72 17.73
N LEU A 64 -17.01 6.92 17.25
CA LEU A 64 -16.99 7.23 15.81
C LEU A 64 -15.56 7.15 15.28
N ARG A 65 -14.55 7.62 16.02
CA ARG A 65 -13.13 7.48 15.64
C ARG A 65 -12.67 6.03 15.50
N ALA A 66 -13.16 5.13 16.37
CA ALA A 66 -12.77 3.72 16.36
C ALA A 66 -13.52 2.88 15.30
N VAL A 67 -14.80 3.17 15.07
CA VAL A 67 -15.66 2.41 14.13
C VAL A 67 -15.44 2.85 12.68
N LEU A 68 -15.13 4.13 12.47
CA LEU A 68 -14.98 4.71 11.14
C LEU A 68 -13.50 4.75 10.75
N THR A 69 -12.80 3.61 10.77
CA THR A 69 -11.43 3.55 10.26
C THR A 69 -11.47 3.47 8.73
N PRO A 70 -11.07 4.54 8.01
CA PRO A 70 -10.90 4.47 6.56
C PRO A 70 -9.84 3.44 6.17
N GLU A 71 -10.10 2.71 5.09
CA GLU A 71 -9.20 1.69 4.56
C GLU A 71 -8.85 2.00 3.12
N VAL A 72 -7.60 1.77 2.75
CA VAL A 72 -7.18 1.71 1.34
C VAL A 72 -6.78 0.28 1.01
N SER A 73 -7.26 -0.24 -0.11
CA SER A 73 -6.76 -1.50 -0.66
C SER A 73 -6.19 -1.27 -2.05
N TRP A 74 -5.26 -2.13 -2.44
CA TRP A 74 -4.58 -2.01 -3.71
C TRP A 74 -4.24 -3.39 -4.27
N ARG A 75 -4.17 -3.48 -5.59
CA ARG A 75 -3.63 -4.64 -6.31
C ARG A 75 -3.03 -4.20 -7.63
N ARG A 76 -2.08 -4.97 -8.14
CA ARG A 76 -1.48 -4.71 -9.45
C ARG A 76 -2.34 -5.27 -10.57
N VAL A 77 -2.61 -4.48 -11.61
CA VAL A 77 -3.46 -4.85 -12.76
C VAL A 77 -2.81 -4.32 -14.05
N HIS A 78 -2.35 -5.23 -14.91
CA HIS A 78 -1.77 -4.90 -16.23
C HIS A 78 -0.65 -3.83 -16.21
N GLY A 79 0.17 -3.81 -15.16
CA GLY A 79 1.26 -2.83 -15.01
C GLY A 79 0.87 -1.55 -14.27
N ASP A 80 -0.44 -1.28 -14.13
CA ASP A 80 -1.00 -0.23 -13.28
C ASP A 80 -1.43 -0.79 -11.91
N TYR A 81 -1.98 0.07 -11.05
CA TYR A 81 -2.53 -0.30 -9.74
C TYR A 81 -4.03 -0.03 -9.71
N GLU A 82 -4.83 -1.01 -9.31
CA GLU A 82 -6.21 -0.73 -8.91
C GLU A 82 -6.20 -0.36 -7.43
N ILE A 83 -6.71 0.82 -7.09
CA ILE A 83 -6.85 1.31 -5.71
C ILE A 83 -8.33 1.35 -5.37
N ALA A 84 -8.67 0.96 -4.14
CA ALA A 84 -9.99 1.16 -3.57
C ALA A 84 -9.89 1.92 -2.25
N LEU A 85 -10.57 3.05 -2.17
CA LEU A 85 -10.75 3.81 -0.94
C LEU A 85 -12.10 3.44 -0.32
N ARG A 86 -12.07 3.01 0.92
CA ARG A 86 -13.26 2.67 1.70
C ARG A 86 -13.42 3.71 2.79
N THR A 87 -14.32 4.65 2.56
CA THR A 87 -14.69 5.71 3.52
C THR A 87 -15.97 5.31 4.24
N PRO A 88 -16.06 5.54 5.56
CA PRO A 88 -17.30 5.33 6.28
C PRO A 88 -18.36 6.37 5.90
N GLY A 89 -19.58 5.93 5.64
CA GLY A 89 -20.73 6.76 5.29
C GLY A 89 -21.46 7.29 6.53
N LEU A 90 -22.23 8.36 6.37
CA LEU A 90 -23.07 8.94 7.44
C LEU A 90 -24.22 8.02 7.86
N ASP A 91 -24.58 7.05 7.03
CA ASP A 91 -25.62 6.05 7.25
C ASP A 91 -25.11 4.79 8.00
N GLY A 92 -23.83 4.78 8.40
CA GLY A 92 -23.18 3.60 8.99
C GLY A 92 -22.71 2.57 7.96
N GLY A 93 -22.89 2.85 6.66
CA GLY A 93 -22.33 2.08 5.56
C GLY A 93 -20.90 2.48 5.22
N PHE A 94 -20.40 1.99 4.08
CA PHE A 94 -19.13 2.45 3.51
C PHE A 94 -19.33 2.90 2.08
N ILE A 95 -18.77 4.06 1.75
CA ILE A 95 -18.63 4.54 0.38
C ILE A 95 -17.30 3.99 -0.14
N VAL A 96 -17.38 3.18 -1.21
CA VAL A 96 -16.20 2.61 -1.86
C VAL A 96 -15.98 3.32 -3.18
N GLN A 97 -14.85 4.02 -3.28
CA GLN A 97 -14.37 4.58 -4.55
C GLN A 97 -13.26 3.67 -5.08
N ARG A 98 -13.29 3.35 -6.38
CA ARG A 98 -12.28 2.52 -7.04
C ARG A 98 -11.76 3.24 -8.26
N GLY A 99 -10.49 3.01 -8.55
CA GLY A 99 -9.86 3.59 -9.72
C GLY A 99 -8.53 2.95 -10.05
N ILE A 100 -8.04 3.28 -11.23
CA ILE A 100 -6.71 2.90 -11.71
C ILE A 100 -5.74 4.01 -11.37
N ALA A 101 -4.58 3.63 -10.87
CA ALA A 101 -3.50 4.50 -10.47
C ALA A 101 -2.21 4.10 -11.19
N ARG A 102 -1.48 5.10 -11.66
CA ARG A 102 -0.19 4.95 -12.32
C ARG A 102 0.91 5.51 -11.44
N LEU A 103 1.99 4.76 -11.34
CA LEU A 103 3.19 5.16 -10.62
C LEU A 103 4.23 5.67 -11.61
N ASP A 104 4.61 6.94 -11.51
CA ASP A 104 5.64 7.57 -12.38
C ASP A 104 7.03 7.63 -11.73
N GLY A 105 7.24 6.81 -10.68
CA GLY A 105 8.48 6.72 -9.91
C GLY A 105 8.38 7.44 -8.57
N VAL A 106 7.81 8.64 -8.52
CA VAL A 106 7.70 9.43 -7.27
C VAL A 106 6.26 9.83 -6.92
N ARG A 107 5.35 9.79 -7.89
CA ARG A 107 3.93 10.09 -7.72
C ARG A 107 3.06 8.91 -8.14
N LEU A 108 1.98 8.75 -7.39
CA LEU A 108 0.89 7.84 -7.70
C LEU A 108 -0.32 8.68 -8.12
N VAL A 109 -0.67 8.63 -9.39
CA VAL A 109 -1.78 9.42 -9.96
C VAL A 109 -2.94 8.48 -10.26
N SER A 110 -4.09 8.71 -9.64
CA SER A 110 -5.29 7.91 -9.81
C SER A 110 -6.43 8.70 -10.44
N ASP A 111 -7.29 7.99 -11.17
CA ASP A 111 -8.57 8.51 -11.69
C ASP A 111 -9.69 8.57 -10.63
N ILE A 112 -9.41 8.22 -9.36
CA ILE A 112 -10.36 8.43 -8.26
C ILE A 112 -10.56 9.92 -8.02
N GLU A 113 -11.75 10.42 -8.27
CA GLU A 113 -12.14 11.81 -7.98
C GLU A 113 -12.33 12.03 -6.47
N GLN A 114 -11.54 12.95 -5.93
CA GLN A 114 -11.71 13.55 -4.61
C GLN A 114 -12.40 14.91 -4.73
N ARG A 115 -12.75 15.52 -3.60
CA ARG A 115 -13.40 16.84 -3.54
C ARG A 115 -12.66 17.91 -4.36
N GLU A 116 -11.34 17.82 -4.43
CA GLU A 116 -10.46 18.82 -5.07
C GLU A 116 -9.87 18.30 -6.40
N GLY A 117 -10.48 17.28 -7.00
CA GLY A 117 -10.07 16.65 -8.27
C GLY A 117 -9.45 15.25 -8.09
N PRO A 118 -8.69 14.73 -9.07
CA PRO A 118 -8.15 13.37 -9.02
C PRO A 118 -7.16 13.18 -7.87
N LEU A 119 -7.15 11.99 -7.28
CA LEU A 119 -6.22 11.60 -6.22
C LEU A 119 -4.79 11.54 -6.75
N ILE A 120 -3.91 12.40 -6.23
CA ILE A 120 -2.50 12.44 -6.57
C ILE A 120 -1.71 12.32 -5.28
N LEU A 121 -0.93 11.26 -5.16
CA LEU A 121 -0.13 10.99 -3.97
C LEU A 121 1.36 11.16 -4.27
N GLU A 122 2.08 11.82 -3.36
CA GLU A 122 3.54 11.89 -3.34
C GLU A 122 4.08 11.07 -2.18
N ARG A 123 5.32 10.56 -2.32
CA ARG A 123 5.97 9.86 -1.21
C ARG A 123 6.13 10.77 0.01
N ALA A 124 5.70 10.29 1.18
CA ALA A 124 5.96 10.98 2.43
C ALA A 124 7.42 10.70 2.86
N HIS A 125 8.21 11.77 3.01
CA HIS A 125 9.59 11.72 3.48
C HIS A 125 9.69 11.66 5.00
#